data_AF-A0A6J5GYR4-F1
#
_entry.id   AF-A0A6J5GYR4-F1
#
_cell.length_a   1.000
_cell.length_b   1.000
_cell.length_c   1.000
_cell.angle_alpha   90.00
_cell.angle_beta   90.00
_cell.angle_gamma   90.00
#
_symmetry.space_group_name_H-M   'P 1'
#
loop_
_entity.id
_entity.type
_entity.pdbx_description
1 polymer ?
#
loop_
_entity_poly.entity_id
_entity_poly.type
_entity_poly.pdbx_seq_one_letter_code
_entity_poly.pdbx_strand_id
1 'polypeptide(L)'
;MKPLLPVAVALALAFGNAAMAAQPVDDTPPPNAPQSANERAGLPDLEKINRPGAEVSSKVEINVPRTPSFHERSANGTEITEYRDKGKPVEINVNSNLGTRYQMSAPLDTSPTVRDNGRASTRLPSVNLRY
;
A
#
# COMPACT_ATOMS: atom_id res chain seq x y z
N MET A 1 40.22 -35.04 35.79
CA MET A 1 39.47 -34.81 37.04
C MET A 1 38.18 -35.61 36.97
N LYS A 2 37.95 -36.55 37.90
CA LYS A 2 36.73 -37.38 38.09
C LYS A 2 35.64 -36.56 38.84
N PRO A 3 34.36 -36.99 38.99
CA PRO A 3 33.48 -37.92 38.24
C PRO A 3 32.14 -37.23 37.80
N LEU A 4 31.35 -37.65 36.79
CA LEU A 4 30.45 -38.82 36.62
C LEU A 4 29.32 -38.98 37.68
N LEU A 5 28.06 -38.65 37.35
CA LEU A 5 26.92 -39.57 37.13
C LEU A 5 25.51 -38.91 37.24
N PRO A 6 24.47 -39.48 36.57
CA PRO A 6 23.10 -38.97 36.44
C PRO A 6 22.07 -39.69 37.34
N VAL A 7 20.91 -39.09 37.63
CA VAL A 7 19.70 -39.74 38.21
C VAL A 7 18.46 -38.96 37.71
N ALA A 8 17.68 -39.48 36.75
CA ALA A 8 16.38 -40.18 36.91
C ALA A 8 15.35 -39.40 37.78
N VAL A 9 14.39 -38.67 37.20
CA VAL A 9 13.03 -39.08 36.74
C VAL A 9 12.01 -39.34 37.86
N ALA A 10 10.85 -38.67 37.67
CA ALA A 10 9.48 -38.91 38.15
C ALA A 10 9.04 -38.28 39.48
N LEU A 11 7.77 -37.88 39.67
CA LEU A 11 6.64 -37.42 38.85
C LEU A 11 5.52 -37.14 39.87
N ALA A 12 4.90 -35.96 39.86
CA ALA A 12 3.50 -35.72 40.31
C ALA A 12 3.19 -34.22 40.10
N LEU A 13 2.47 -33.81 39.04
CA LEU A 13 1.01 -33.65 38.99
C LEU A 13 0.46 -32.84 40.20
N ALA A 14 -0.25 -31.72 40.06
CA ALA A 14 -1.14 -31.35 38.96
C ALA A 14 -1.70 -29.92 39.08
N PHE A 15 -2.36 -29.48 38.00
CA PHE A 15 -3.37 -28.40 37.87
C PHE A 15 -2.89 -26.97 38.18
N GLY A 16 -3.07 -25.97 37.32
CA GLY A 16 -3.79 -25.89 36.07
C GLY A 16 -3.64 -24.47 35.50
N ASN A 17 -3.83 -24.39 34.19
CA ASN A 17 -4.43 -23.33 33.39
C ASN A 17 -4.35 -21.85 33.79
N ALA A 18 -4.18 -21.08 32.72
CA ALA A 18 -4.49 -19.67 32.52
C ALA A 18 -3.35 -18.69 32.83
N ALA A 19 -2.60 -18.43 31.76
CA ALA A 19 -2.11 -17.10 31.47
C ALA A 19 -3.25 -16.08 31.66
N MET A 20 -3.20 -15.29 32.73
CA MET A 20 -3.99 -14.07 32.83
C MET A 20 -3.09 -12.93 32.39
N ALA A 21 -3.34 -12.50 31.15
CA ALA A 21 -2.88 -11.23 30.63
C ALA A 21 -3.31 -10.12 31.61
N ALA A 22 -2.36 -9.26 31.97
CA ALA A 22 -2.65 -8.01 32.63
C ALA A 22 -3.60 -7.19 31.74
N GLN A 23 -4.87 -7.10 32.13
CA GLN A 23 -5.78 -6.10 31.58
C GLN A 23 -5.41 -4.76 32.22
N PRO A 24 -5.28 -3.67 31.45
CA PRO A 24 -5.16 -2.34 32.03
C PRO A 24 -6.45 -2.06 32.80
N VAL A 25 -6.31 -1.74 34.08
CA VAL A 25 -7.39 -1.22 34.91
C VAL A 25 -7.79 0.12 34.29
N ASP A 26 -9.04 0.25 33.84
CA ASP A 26 -9.61 1.55 33.50
C ASP A 26 -9.49 2.44 34.75
N ASP A 27 -8.82 3.59 34.61
CA ASP A 27 -8.62 4.54 35.69
C ASP A 27 -9.97 4.89 36.34
N THR A 28 -10.06 4.68 37.66
CA THR A 28 -11.25 5.03 38.42
C THR A 28 -11.38 6.55 38.45
N PRO A 29 -12.49 7.17 38.00
CA PRO A 29 -12.62 8.61 37.99
C PRO A 29 -12.58 9.17 39.43
N PRO A 30 -12.00 10.37 39.65
CA PRO A 30 -11.95 10.97 40.98
C PRO A 30 -13.36 11.15 41.56
N PRO A 31 -13.55 10.94 42.88
CA PRO A 31 -14.87 10.80 43.51
C PRO A 31 -15.75 12.07 43.50
N ASN A 32 -15.31 13.18 42.90
CA ASN A 32 -16.02 14.47 42.89
C ASN A 32 -16.05 15.15 41.50
N ALA A 33 -15.96 14.40 40.40
CA ALA A 33 -16.21 14.98 39.09
C ALA A 33 -17.70 15.43 39.00
N PRO A 34 -18.00 16.68 38.59
CA PRO A 34 -19.38 17.12 38.44
C PRO A 34 -20.08 16.27 37.38
N GLN A 35 -21.02 15.43 37.81
CA GLN A 35 -21.81 14.58 36.90
C GLN A 35 -22.78 15.45 36.10
N SER A 36 -22.87 15.20 34.79
CA SER A 36 -23.81 15.94 33.95
C SER A 36 -25.26 15.63 34.37
N ALA A 37 -26.19 16.55 34.12
CA ALA A 37 -27.59 16.39 34.51
C ALA A 37 -28.19 15.07 34.01
N ASN A 38 -27.69 14.57 32.87
CA ASN A 38 -28.14 13.36 32.23
C ASN A 38 -27.54 12.10 32.87
N GLU A 39 -26.27 12.13 33.28
CA GLU A 39 -25.64 11.03 34.02
C GLU A 39 -26.35 10.79 35.36
N ARG A 40 -26.81 11.86 36.04
CA ARG A 40 -27.61 11.75 37.27
C ARG A 40 -29.00 11.14 37.05
N ALA A 41 -29.53 11.24 35.84
CA ALA A 41 -30.80 10.65 35.43
C ALA A 41 -30.66 9.22 34.88
N GLY A 42 -29.45 8.63 34.94
CA GLY A 42 -29.16 7.31 34.38
C GLY A 42 -29.14 7.27 32.85
N LEU A 43 -29.14 8.45 32.20
CA LEU A 43 -29.01 8.60 30.76
C LEU A 43 -27.52 8.73 30.38
N PRO A 44 -27.13 8.30 29.17
CA PRO A 44 -25.75 8.40 28.73
C PRO A 44 -25.30 9.86 28.58
N ASP A 45 -24.01 10.11 28.81
CA ASP A 45 -23.42 11.45 28.81
C ASP A 45 -23.37 12.08 27.41
N LEU A 46 -24.03 13.23 27.25
CA LEU A 46 -24.15 13.90 25.96
C LEU A 46 -22.83 14.43 25.44
N GLU A 47 -21.90 14.82 26.32
CA GLU A 47 -20.58 15.31 25.90
C GLU A 47 -19.73 14.20 25.29
N LYS A 48 -19.89 12.96 25.78
CA LYS A 48 -19.22 11.79 25.21
C LYS A 48 -19.81 11.38 23.86
N ILE A 49 -21.11 11.57 23.68
CA ILE A 49 -21.83 11.25 22.43
C ILE A 49 -21.54 12.30 21.35
N ASN A 50 -21.56 13.58 21.71
CA ASN A 50 -21.37 14.70 20.79
C ASN A 50 -19.90 15.13 20.68
N ARG A 51 -18.95 14.19 20.78
CA ARG A 51 -17.55 14.53 20.51
C ARG A 51 -17.44 14.94 19.04
N PRO A 52 -16.78 16.06 18.71
CA PRO A 52 -16.50 16.41 17.33
C PRO A 52 -15.75 15.22 16.70
N GLY A 53 -16.17 14.84 15.48
CA GLY A 53 -15.64 13.67 14.80
C GLY A 53 -14.10 13.72 14.79
N ALA A 54 -13.47 12.60 15.14
CA ALA A 54 -12.02 12.52 15.15
C ALA A 54 -11.48 12.92 13.75
N GLU A 55 -10.58 13.90 13.71
CA GLU A 55 -9.91 14.28 12.47
C GLU A 55 -8.99 13.13 12.03
N VAL A 56 -9.50 12.29 11.13
CA VAL A 56 -8.72 11.21 10.52
C VAL A 56 -7.77 11.84 9.51
N SER A 57 -6.55 12.16 9.96
CA SER A 57 -5.47 12.55 9.06
C SER A 57 -4.96 11.31 8.31
N SER A 58 -5.58 10.99 7.17
CA SER A 58 -5.03 10.01 6.25
C SER A 58 -3.78 10.60 5.59
N LYS A 59 -2.59 10.16 6.03
CA LYS A 59 -1.30 10.49 5.40
C LYS A 59 -1.13 9.76 4.05
N VAL A 60 -2.10 9.89 3.16
CA VAL A 60 -2.00 9.35 1.81
C VAL A 60 -1.50 10.47 0.92
N GLU A 61 -0.24 10.39 0.49
CA GLU A 61 0.30 11.28 -0.54
C GLU A 61 -0.31 10.88 -1.89
N ILE A 62 -1.31 11.65 -2.33
CA ILE A 62 -2.12 11.37 -3.53
C ILE A 62 -1.35 11.68 -4.84
N ASN A 63 -0.15 12.28 -4.78
CA ASN A 63 0.56 12.74 -5.96
C ASN A 63 2.08 12.57 -5.83
N VAL A 64 2.54 11.35 -5.56
CA VAL A 64 3.97 11.06 -5.56
C VAL A 64 4.47 11.04 -7.02
N PRO A 65 5.43 11.90 -7.40
CA PRO A 65 5.98 11.88 -8.75
C PRO A 65 6.68 10.54 -9.01
N ARG A 66 6.40 9.94 -10.17
CA ARG A 66 7.05 8.68 -10.58
C ARG A 66 8.50 8.92 -10.95
N THR A 67 9.38 8.05 -10.48
CA THR A 67 10.79 8.04 -10.89
C THR A 67 10.92 7.33 -12.23
N PRO A 68 11.45 7.97 -13.28
CA PRO A 68 11.68 7.31 -14.56
C PRO A 68 12.83 6.30 -14.44
N SER A 69 12.69 5.15 -15.10
CA SER A 69 13.76 4.15 -15.22
C SER A 69 14.79 4.54 -16.27
N PHE A 70 14.35 5.24 -17.32
CA PHE A 70 15.19 5.77 -18.36
C PHE A 70 14.65 7.13 -18.80
N HIS A 71 15.56 8.08 -19.02
CA HIS A 71 15.23 9.40 -19.55
C HIS A 71 16.32 9.81 -20.51
N GLU A 72 15.91 10.18 -21.72
CA GLU A 72 16.81 10.71 -22.74
C GLU A 72 16.16 11.91 -23.41
N ARG A 73 16.94 12.96 -23.59
CA ARG A 73 16.60 14.09 -24.46
C ARG A 73 17.60 14.15 -25.59
N SER A 74 17.17 13.77 -26.78
CA SER A 74 18.01 13.79 -27.97
C SER A 74 18.23 15.23 -28.44
N ALA A 75 19.34 15.49 -29.16
CA ALA A 75 19.72 16.83 -29.61
C ALA A 75 18.66 17.51 -30.52
N ASN A 76 17.84 16.72 -31.21
CA ASN A 76 16.73 17.20 -32.03
C ASN A 76 15.54 17.73 -31.21
N GLY A 77 15.55 17.58 -29.87
CA GLY A 77 14.48 18.00 -28.98
C GLY A 77 13.44 16.92 -28.66
N THR A 78 13.61 15.70 -29.17
CA THR A 78 12.76 14.56 -28.80
C THR A 78 13.13 14.08 -27.40
N GLU A 79 12.13 13.89 -26.55
CA GLU A 79 12.28 13.41 -25.18
C GLU A 79 11.62 12.05 -25.05
N ILE A 80 12.36 11.09 -24.51
CA ILE A 80 11.92 9.72 -24.26
C ILE A 80 12.01 9.49 -22.76
N THR A 81 10.89 9.15 -22.15
CA THR A 81 10.81 8.80 -20.72
C THR A 81 10.22 7.42 -20.57
N GLU A 82 10.95 6.50 -19.94
CA GLU A 82 10.49 5.17 -19.61
C GLU A 82 10.21 5.05 -18.11
N TYR A 83 9.17 4.31 -17.77
CA TYR A 83 8.84 3.93 -16.42
C TYR A 83 8.74 2.41 -16.29
N ARG A 84 9.56 1.85 -15.40
CA ARG A 84 9.53 0.44 -15.00
C ARG A 84 9.14 0.32 -13.54
N ASP A 85 7.84 0.41 -13.28
CA ASP A 85 7.31 0.17 -11.94
C ASP A 85 7.19 -1.33 -11.67
N LYS A 86 7.52 -1.74 -10.45
CA LYS A 86 7.40 -3.15 -10.06
C LYS A 86 5.93 -3.59 -10.13
N GLY A 87 5.67 -4.66 -10.88
CA GLY A 87 4.34 -5.24 -11.03
C GLY A 87 3.42 -4.51 -12.02
N LYS A 88 3.90 -3.46 -12.71
CA LYS A 88 3.17 -2.84 -13.82
C LYS A 88 3.89 -3.10 -15.15
N PRO A 89 3.15 -3.14 -16.27
CA PRO A 89 3.76 -3.09 -17.59
C PRO A 89 4.66 -1.87 -17.75
N VAL A 90 5.70 -2.02 -18.57
CA VAL A 90 6.57 -0.89 -18.93
C VAL A 90 5.75 0.14 -19.70
N GLU A 91 5.93 1.40 -19.33
CA GLU A 91 5.33 2.55 -20.00
C GLU A 91 6.43 3.44 -20.56
N ILE A 92 6.30 3.85 -21.81
CA ILE A 92 7.24 4.71 -22.52
C ILE A 92 6.45 5.91 -23.05
N ASN A 93 6.86 7.11 -22.67
CA ASN A 93 6.37 8.36 -23.21
C ASN A 93 7.41 8.93 -24.17
N VAL A 94 7.01 9.20 -25.40
CA VAL A 94 7.84 9.85 -26.42
C VAL A 94 7.19 11.18 -26.78
N ASN A 95 7.86 12.27 -26.44
CA ASN A 95 7.50 13.61 -26.88
C ASN A 95 8.43 13.99 -28.03
N SER A 96 7.90 14.02 -29.26
CA SER A 96 8.67 14.45 -30.42
C SER A 96 8.77 15.97 -30.47
N ASN A 97 9.89 16.47 -31.01
CA ASN A 97 10.09 17.89 -31.32
C ASN A 97 9.06 18.46 -32.30
N LEU A 98 8.39 17.61 -33.09
CA LEU A 98 7.32 18.00 -34.02
C LEU A 98 5.95 18.18 -33.32
N GLY A 99 5.90 18.07 -31.98
CA GLY A 99 4.68 18.23 -31.19
C GLY A 99 3.80 16.98 -31.11
N THR A 100 4.21 15.86 -31.72
CA THR A 100 3.51 14.59 -31.55
C THR A 100 3.94 13.91 -30.25
N ARG A 101 2.97 13.39 -29.51
CA ARG A 101 3.20 12.60 -28.30
C ARG A 101 2.68 11.18 -28.48
N TYR A 102 3.54 10.21 -28.20
CA TYR A 102 3.17 8.81 -28.19
C TYR A 102 3.37 8.25 -26.78
N GLN A 103 2.40 7.48 -26.33
CA GLN A 103 2.53 6.65 -25.14
C GLN A 103 2.48 5.20 -25.60
N MET A 104 3.49 4.42 -25.22
CA MET A 104 3.58 3.00 -25.52
C MET A 104 3.60 2.24 -24.21
N SER A 105 2.66 1.32 -24.03
CA SER A 105 2.64 0.37 -22.93
C SER A 105 2.52 -1.05 -23.49
N ALA A 106 2.84 -2.05 -22.68
CA ALA A 106 2.44 -3.40 -23.05
C ALA A 106 0.90 -3.46 -23.15
N PRO A 107 0.34 -4.26 -24.08
CA PRO A 107 -1.09 -4.48 -24.15
C PRO A 107 -1.59 -5.13 -22.85
N LEU A 108 -2.79 -4.74 -22.42
CA LEU A 108 -3.39 -5.23 -21.16
C LEU A 108 -3.64 -6.75 -21.22
N ASP A 109 -3.98 -7.25 -22.41
CA ASP A 109 -4.16 -8.67 -22.69
C ASP A 109 -3.11 -9.13 -23.71
N THR A 110 -2.36 -10.16 -23.33
CA THR A 110 -1.33 -10.79 -24.16
C THR A 110 -1.79 -12.10 -24.78
N SER A 111 -3.07 -12.46 -24.61
CA SER A 111 -3.65 -13.67 -25.17
C SER A 111 -3.59 -13.65 -26.70
N PRO A 112 -3.31 -14.81 -27.33
CA PRO A 112 -3.33 -14.90 -28.79
C PRO A 112 -4.75 -14.61 -29.31
N THR A 113 -4.88 -13.64 -30.20
CA THR A 113 -6.15 -13.28 -30.83
C THR A 113 -6.07 -13.48 -32.35
N VAL A 114 -7.18 -13.92 -32.95
CA VAL A 114 -7.29 -14.01 -34.40
C VAL A 114 -7.38 -12.59 -34.96
N ARG A 115 -6.52 -12.25 -35.92
CA ARG A 115 -6.48 -10.92 -36.53
C ARG A 115 -7.75 -10.67 -37.35
N ASP A 116 -8.48 -9.61 -37.02
CA ASP A 116 -9.55 -9.09 -37.87
C ASP A 116 -8.94 -8.28 -39.03
N ASN A 117 -9.16 -8.73 -40.27
CA ASN A 117 -8.63 -8.08 -41.48
C ASN A 117 -9.29 -6.72 -41.77
N GLY A 118 -10.36 -6.35 -41.06
CA GLY A 118 -11.01 -5.04 -41.16
C GLY A 118 -10.38 -3.95 -40.29
N ARG A 119 -9.46 -4.27 -39.37
CA ARG A 119 -8.83 -3.28 -38.47
C ARG A 119 -7.51 -2.75 -39.02
N ALA A 120 -7.31 -1.45 -38.89
CA ALA A 120 -6.02 -0.81 -39.17
C ALA A 120 -4.92 -1.48 -38.35
N SER A 121 -3.79 -1.79 -39.00
CA SER A 121 -2.69 -2.47 -38.32
C SER A 121 -2.08 -1.56 -37.25
N THR A 122 -1.96 -2.07 -36.03
CA THR A 122 -1.18 -1.44 -34.96
C THR A 122 0.34 -1.53 -35.18
N ARG A 123 0.79 -2.14 -36.29
CA ARG A 123 2.20 -2.20 -36.64
C ARG A 123 2.63 -0.87 -37.24
N LEU A 124 3.69 -0.30 -36.69
CA LEU A 124 4.31 0.88 -37.27
C LEU A 124 4.94 0.52 -38.63
N PRO A 125 4.82 1.39 -39.66
CA PRO A 125 5.52 1.18 -40.91
C PRO A 125 7.03 1.24 -40.67
N SER A 126 7.76 0.19 -41.05
CA SER A 126 9.23 0.22 -41.07
C SER A 126 9.71 0.93 -42.34
N VAL A 127 10.61 1.90 -42.19
CA VAL A 127 11.27 2.56 -43.32
C VAL A 127 12.67 1.96 -43.48
N ASN A 128 12.97 1.41 -44.66
CA ASN A 128 14.34 0.96 -44.96
C ASN A 128 15.14 2.15 -45.50
N LEU A 129 16.13 2.63 -44.72
CA LEU A 129 17.11 3.56 -45.24
C LEU A 129 18.20 2.77 -45.99
N ARG A 130 18.39 3.10 -47.27
CA ARG A 130 19.56 2.64 -48.05
C ARG A 130 20.61 3.75 -47.97
N TYR A 131 21.83 3.37 -47.56
CA TYR A 131 23.03 4.17 -47.65
C TYR A 131 23.84 3.70 -48.87
#